data_AF-A0A4R1ZR31-F1
#
_entry.id   AF-A0A4R1ZR31-F1
#
_cell.length_a   1.000
_cell.length_b   1.000
_cell.length_c   1.000
_cell.angle_alpha   90.00
_cell.angle_beta   90.00
_cell.angle_gamma   90.00
#
_symmetry.space_group_name_H-M   'P 1'
#
loop_
_entity.id
_entity.type
_entity.pdbx_description
1 polymer ?
#
loop_
_entity_poly.entity_id
_entity_poly.type
_entity_poly.pdbx_seq_one_letter_code
_entity_poly.pdbx_strand_id
1 'polypeptide(L)'
;MKPQAKPGYQRAAFFVVLLSVIYAVIGNTFFQLAYRYSAAIDEAYIVFAITSAVYALPVIGLFRRKYWYFALFIPVIWVPMLMITGYLMGAVFPIPEDDYGAGMLLLFIHGLNLAAVVLGVALGLTVNAAIAAWRKFSGDQLK
;
A
#
# COMPACT_ATOMS: atom_id res chain seq x y z
N MET A 1 -20.92 26.30 -11.83
CA MET A 1 -19.51 26.09 -12.25
C MET A 1 -18.96 24.85 -11.56
N LYS A 2 -18.58 23.79 -12.28
CA LYS A 2 -17.86 22.66 -11.66
C LYS A 2 -16.44 23.13 -11.36
N PRO A 3 -15.96 23.07 -10.10
CA PRO A 3 -14.58 23.42 -9.81
C PRO A 3 -13.66 22.47 -10.57
N GLN A 4 -12.90 22.98 -11.54
CA GLN A 4 -11.88 22.21 -12.23
C GLN A 4 -10.74 21.93 -11.25
N ALA A 5 -10.56 20.65 -10.89
CA ALA A 5 -9.45 20.24 -10.03
C ALA A 5 -8.12 20.56 -10.72
N LYS A 6 -7.17 21.14 -9.97
CA LYS A 6 -5.83 21.45 -10.50
C LYS A 6 -5.15 20.16 -11.01
N PRO A 7 -4.44 20.17 -12.15
CA PRO A 7 -3.93 18.95 -12.79
C PRO A 7 -3.03 18.08 -11.88
N GLY A 8 -2.30 18.69 -10.94
CA GLY A 8 -1.50 17.94 -9.95
C GLY A 8 -2.33 17.18 -8.90
N TYR A 9 -3.52 17.69 -8.54
CA TYR A 9 -4.43 17.03 -7.60
C TYR A 9 -5.01 15.76 -8.21
N GLN A 10 -5.49 15.83 -9.46
CA GLN A 10 -6.04 14.68 -10.17
C GLN A 10 -5.01 13.57 -10.33
N ARG A 11 -3.76 13.93 -10.65
CA ARG A 11 -2.66 12.98 -10.75
C ARG A 11 -2.33 12.31 -9.42
N ALA A 12 -2.29 13.06 -8.32
CA ALA A 12 -2.05 12.51 -6.99
C ALA A 12 -3.19 11.56 -6.58
N ALA A 13 -4.44 11.97 -6.77
CA ALA A 13 -5.62 11.14 -6.51
C ALA A 13 -5.59 9.83 -7.31
N PHE A 14 -5.28 9.92 -8.60
CA PHE A 14 -5.14 8.76 -9.48
C PHE A 14 -4.08 7.78 -8.95
N PHE A 15 -2.89 8.27 -8.58
CA PHE A 15 -1.84 7.40 -8.05
C PHE A 15 -2.19 6.79 -6.70
N VAL A 16 -2.90 7.50 -5.82
CA VAL A 16 -3.38 6.92 -4.56
C VAL A 16 -4.29 5.72 -4.84
N VAL A 17 -5.29 5.89 -5.71
CA VAL A 17 -6.21 4.81 -6.07
C VAL A 17 -5.46 3.66 -6.73
N LEU A 18 -4.58 3.96 -7.70
CA LEU A 18 -3.79 2.96 -8.41
C LEU A 18 -2.91 2.14 -7.46
N LEU A 19 -2.16 2.80 -6.57
CA LEU A 19 -1.30 2.12 -5.59
C LEU A 19 -2.13 1.30 -4.60
N SER A 20 -3.29 1.82 -4.16
CA SER A 20 -4.20 1.08 -3.28
C SER A 20 -4.69 -0.22 -3.92
N VAL A 21 -5.04 -0.17 -5.22
CA VAL A 21 -5.41 -1.35 -6.01
C VAL A 21 -4.23 -2.32 -6.11
N ILE A 22 -3.03 -1.83 -6.46
CA ILE A 22 -1.83 -2.69 -6.58
C ILE A 22 -1.53 -3.39 -5.25
N TYR A 23 -1.57 -2.67 -4.13
CA TYR A 23 -1.27 -3.24 -2.81
C TYR A 23 -2.36 -4.21 -2.34
N ALA A 24 -3.60 -4.00 -2.76
CA ALA A 24 -4.71 -4.91 -2.52
C ALA A 24 -4.56 -6.21 -3.32
N VAL A 25 -4.15 -6.11 -4.59
CA VAL A 25 -3.83 -7.28 -5.44
C VAL A 25 -2.67 -8.07 -4.84
N ILE A 26 -1.60 -7.40 -4.40
CA ILE A 26 -0.46 -8.07 -3.75
C ILE A 26 -0.92 -8.80 -2.47
N GLY A 27 -1.73 -8.14 -1.63
CA GLY A 27 -2.27 -8.74 -0.41
C GLY A 27 -3.09 -10.00 -0.66
N ASN A 28 -4.06 -9.92 -1.58
CA ASN A 28 -4.88 -11.08 -1.94
C ASN A 28 -4.06 -12.19 -2.62
N THR A 29 -3.05 -11.83 -3.43
CA THR A 29 -2.13 -12.81 -4.02
C THR A 29 -1.35 -13.55 -2.95
N PHE A 30 -0.84 -12.81 -1.96
CA PHE A 30 -0.08 -13.40 -0.85
C PHE A 30 -0.98 -14.30 0.02
N PHE A 31 -2.23 -13.91 0.26
CA PHE A 31 -3.20 -14.78 0.92
C PHE A 31 -3.44 -16.08 0.14
N GLN A 32 -3.67 -16.01 -1.17
CA GLN A 32 -3.86 -17.20 -2.00
C GLN A 32 -2.63 -18.12 -2.03
N LEU A 33 -1.43 -17.54 -2.01
CA LEU A 33 -0.18 -18.30 -1.89
C LEU A 33 -0.07 -18.96 -0.51
N ALA A 34 -0.32 -18.22 0.57
CA ALA A 34 -0.27 -18.74 1.94
C ALA A 34 -1.32 -19.83 2.20
N TYR A 35 -2.49 -19.71 1.59
CA TYR A 35 -3.54 -20.72 1.70
C TYR A 35 -3.14 -22.05 1.03
N ARG A 36 -2.41 -21.98 -0.08
CA ARG A 36 -2.02 -23.17 -0.87
C ARG A 36 -0.65 -23.74 -0.48
N TYR A 37 0.24 -22.91 0.06
CA TYR A 37 1.62 -23.25 0.36
C TYR A 37 1.99 -22.73 1.74
N SER A 38 2.12 -23.65 2.71
CA SER A 38 2.43 -23.32 4.11
C SER A 38 3.73 -22.55 4.30
N ALA A 39 4.73 -22.77 3.42
CA ALA A 39 6.02 -22.08 3.45
C ALA A 39 5.92 -20.54 3.36
N ALA A 40 4.82 -20.01 2.80
CA ALA A 40 4.60 -18.57 2.75
C ALA A 40 4.27 -17.94 4.12
N ILE A 41 3.80 -18.75 5.08
CA ILE A 41 3.53 -18.31 6.46
C ILE A 41 4.82 -18.30 7.28
N ASP A 42 5.69 -19.29 7.10
CA ASP A 42 6.93 -19.44 7.86
C ASP A 42 7.86 -18.23 7.71
N GLU A 43 7.85 -17.59 6.53
CA GLU A 43 8.68 -16.42 6.22
C GLU A 43 7.88 -15.10 6.19
N ALA A 44 6.72 -15.05 6.87
CA ALA A 44 5.82 -13.89 6.83
C ALA A 44 6.50 -12.58 7.27
N TYR A 45 7.48 -12.64 8.18
CA TYR A 45 8.26 -11.47 8.62
C TYR A 45 9.19 -10.92 7.52
N ILE A 46 9.78 -11.81 6.71
CA ILE A 46 10.59 -11.41 5.53
C ILE A 46 9.67 -10.75 4.51
N VAL A 47 8.54 -11.38 4.21
CA VAL A 47 7.55 -10.84 3.26
C VAL A 47 7.05 -9.47 3.75
N PHE A 48 6.77 -9.32 5.04
CA PHE A 48 6.40 -8.04 5.66
C PHE A 48 7.47 -6.95 5.44
N ALA A 49 8.74 -7.25 5.72
CA ALA A 49 9.83 -6.30 5.60
C ALA A 49 10.02 -5.86 4.13
N ILE A 50 10.01 -6.83 3.20
CA ILE A 50 10.15 -6.55 1.76
C ILE A 50 8.96 -5.75 1.24
N THR A 51 7.72 -6.16 1.54
CA THR A 51 6.52 -5.45 1.08
C THR A 51 6.47 -4.03 1.63
N SER A 52 6.81 -3.82 2.90
CA SER A 52 6.91 -2.48 3.50
C SER A 52 7.92 -1.59 2.75
N ALA A 53 9.11 -2.12 2.44
CA ALA A 53 10.12 -1.39 1.67
C ALA A 53 9.66 -1.08 0.25
N VAL A 54 9.06 -2.06 -0.44
CA VAL A 54 8.52 -1.90 -1.80
C VAL A 54 7.39 -0.86 -1.83
N TYR A 55 6.50 -0.85 -0.84
CA TYR A 55 5.42 0.12 -0.73
C TYR A 55 5.92 1.54 -0.44
N ALA A 56 7.08 1.69 0.20
CA ALA A 56 7.68 3.00 0.41
C ALA A 56 8.18 3.66 -0.89
N LEU A 57 8.68 2.87 -1.86
CA LEU A 57 9.31 3.40 -3.09
C LEU A 57 8.42 4.37 -3.89
N PRO A 58 7.16 4.04 -4.26
CA PRO A 58 6.32 4.97 -4.99
C PRO A 58 5.91 6.18 -4.13
N VAL A 59 5.83 6.04 -2.80
CA VAL A 59 5.60 7.16 -1.89
C VAL A 59 6.78 8.15 -1.93
N ILE A 60 8.00 7.63 -1.91
CA ILE A 60 9.23 8.41 -2.06
C ILE A 60 9.29 9.10 -3.43
N GLY A 61 8.89 8.43 -4.51
CA GLY A 61 8.99 8.98 -5.86
C GLY A 61 7.90 10.01 -6.19
N LEU A 62 6.64 9.68 -5.91
CA LEU A 62 5.47 10.37 -6.45
C LEU A 62 4.95 11.49 -5.53
N PHE A 63 5.20 11.41 -4.22
CA PHE A 63 4.57 12.27 -3.21
C PHE A 63 5.55 13.23 -2.51
N ARG A 64 6.65 13.61 -3.18
CA ARG A 64 7.75 14.40 -2.59
C ARG A 64 7.44 15.83 -2.14
N ARG A 65 6.36 16.46 -2.62
CA ARG A 65 6.12 17.91 -2.47
C ARG A 65 4.66 18.26 -2.19
N LYS A 66 4.02 18.99 -3.10
CA LYS A 66 2.76 19.73 -2.90
C LYS A 66 1.56 18.88 -2.45
N TYR A 67 1.62 17.56 -2.68
CA TYR A 67 0.52 16.63 -2.40
C TYR A 67 0.97 15.45 -1.54
N TRP A 68 1.98 15.61 -0.68
CA TRP A 68 2.49 14.51 0.16
C TRP A 68 1.40 13.83 0.99
N TYR A 69 0.45 14.61 1.51
CA TYR A 69 -0.66 14.13 2.35
C TYR A 69 -1.60 13.18 1.61
N PHE A 70 -1.58 13.15 0.27
CA PHE A 70 -2.35 12.16 -0.49
C PHE A 70 -1.92 10.73 -0.18
N ALA A 71 -0.65 10.49 0.11
CA ALA A 71 -0.15 9.15 0.44
C ALA A 71 -0.84 8.56 1.68
N LEU A 72 -1.33 9.40 2.59
CA LEU A 72 -2.07 8.97 3.79
C LEU A 72 -3.43 8.35 3.48
N PHE A 73 -3.98 8.58 2.28
CA PHE A 73 -5.21 7.93 1.83
C PHE A 73 -4.97 6.54 1.24
N ILE A 74 -3.72 6.13 0.99
CA ILE A 74 -3.42 4.81 0.43
C ILE A 74 -3.91 3.70 1.38
N PRO A 75 -3.59 3.67 2.70
CA PRO A 75 -4.09 2.62 3.59
C PRO A 75 -5.62 2.63 3.70
N VAL A 76 -6.24 3.80 3.63
CA VAL A 76 -7.70 3.97 3.75
C VAL A 76 -8.42 3.43 2.52
N ILE A 77 -7.95 3.76 1.32
CA ILE A 77 -8.54 3.30 0.05
C ILE A 77 -8.14 1.86 -0.25
N TRP A 78 -7.02 1.39 0.30
CA TRP A 78 -6.61 0.00 0.21
C TRP A 78 -7.67 -0.96 0.77
N VAL A 79 -8.31 -0.65 1.90
CA VAL A 79 -9.34 -1.52 2.51
C VAL A 79 -10.51 -1.84 1.57
N PRO A 80 -11.23 -0.87 0.97
CA PRO A 80 -12.29 -1.20 0.02
C PRO A 80 -11.75 -1.85 -1.26
N MET A 81 -10.55 -1.47 -1.72
CA MET A 81 -9.94 -2.12 -2.89
C MET A 81 -9.57 -3.58 -2.59
N LEU A 82 -9.22 -3.91 -1.35
CA LEU A 82 -8.97 -5.26 -0.89
C LEU A 82 -10.22 -6.13 -1.00
N MET A 83 -11.37 -5.60 -0.58
CA MET A 83 -12.65 -6.31 -0.71
C MET A 83 -13.00 -6.56 -2.17
N ILE A 84 -12.87 -5.55 -3.04
CA ILE A 84 -13.16 -5.66 -4.48
C ILE A 84 -12.23 -6.69 -5.14
N THR A 85 -10.92 -6.57 -4.93
CA THR A 85 -9.93 -7.47 -5.53
C THR A 85 -10.01 -8.87 -4.95
N GLY A 86 -10.35 -9.02 -3.67
CA GLY A 86 -10.56 -10.31 -3.01
C GLY A 86 -11.78 -11.03 -3.56
N TYR A 87 -12.89 -10.32 -3.77
CA TYR A 87 -14.07 -10.88 -4.45
C TYR A 87 -13.74 -11.36 -5.87
N LEU A 88 -13.04 -10.54 -6.65
CA LEU A 88 -12.61 -10.91 -8.01
C LEU A 88 -11.67 -12.12 -8.01
N MET A 89 -10.73 -12.18 -7.08
CA MET A 89 -9.82 -13.32 -6.95
C MET A 89 -10.53 -14.58 -6.47
N GLY A 90 -11.50 -14.48 -5.55
CA GLY A 90 -12.31 -15.61 -5.09
C GLY A 90 -13.15 -16.23 -6.22
N ALA A 91 -13.59 -15.42 -7.19
CA ALA A 91 -14.26 -15.94 -8.39
C ALA A 91 -13.33 -16.76 -9.31
N VAL A 92 -12.03 -16.45 -9.31
CA VAL A 92 -11.01 -17.16 -10.13
C VAL A 92 -10.37 -18.33 -9.35
N PHE A 93 -10.21 -18.17 -8.05
CA PHE A 93 -9.56 -19.09 -7.13
C PHE A 93 -10.47 -19.34 -5.92
N PRO A 94 -11.52 -20.16 -6.10
CA PRO A 94 -12.51 -20.41 -5.06
C PRO A 94 -11.89 -21.14 -3.87
N ILE A 95 -12.37 -20.79 -2.69
CA ILE A 95 -12.02 -21.39 -1.40
C ILE A 95 -13.30 -22.02 -0.83
N PRO A 96 -13.23 -23.20 -0.20
CA PRO A 96 -14.41 -23.83 0.43
C PRO A 96 -15.07 -22.89 1.45
N GLU A 97 -16.40 -22.77 1.40
CA GLU A 97 -17.17 -21.85 2.24
C GLU A 97 -17.16 -22.21 3.73
N ASP A 98 -16.87 -23.48 4.04
CA ASP A 98 -16.81 -24.07 5.38
C ASP A 98 -15.39 -24.12 5.96
N ASP A 99 -14.39 -23.56 5.26
CA ASP A 99 -13.01 -23.49 5.75
C ASP A 99 -12.81 -22.27 6.66
N TYR A 100 -13.19 -22.44 7.93
CA TYR A 100 -12.92 -21.44 8.98
C TYR A 100 -11.42 -21.11 9.14
N GLY A 101 -10.53 -22.06 8.82
CA GLY A 101 -9.09 -21.85 8.85
C GLY A 101 -8.64 -20.82 7.80
N ALA A 102 -9.22 -20.89 6.60
CA ALA A 102 -9.00 -19.90 5.55
C ALA A 102 -9.40 -18.48 5.99
N GLY A 103 -10.53 -18.35 6.70
CA GLY A 103 -10.99 -17.06 7.24
C GLY A 103 -10.00 -16.45 8.24
N MET A 104 -9.47 -17.26 9.16
CA MET A 104 -8.46 -16.82 10.12
C MET A 104 -7.14 -16.45 9.44
N LEU A 105 -6.70 -17.24 8.46
CA LEU A 105 -5.52 -16.95 7.66
C LEU A 105 -5.68 -15.64 6.88
N LEU A 106 -6.87 -15.40 6.31
CA LEU A 106 -7.19 -14.16 5.60
C LEU A 106 -7.01 -12.96 6.52
N LEU A 107 -7.58 -12.99 7.73
CA LEU A 107 -7.43 -11.90 8.70
C LEU A 107 -5.97 -11.67 9.09
N PHE A 108 -5.22 -12.74 9.34
CA PHE A 108 -3.81 -12.65 9.69
C PHE A 108 -2.98 -12.00 8.56
N ILE A 109 -3.08 -12.54 7.34
CA ILE A 109 -2.31 -12.07 6.18
C ILE A 109 -2.68 -10.62 5.83
N HIS A 110 -3.95 -10.28 5.85
CA HIS A 110 -4.40 -8.93 5.52
C HIS A 110 -4.12 -7.92 6.63
N GLY A 111 -4.15 -8.33 7.90
CA GLY A 111 -3.69 -7.50 9.02
C GLY A 111 -2.20 -7.17 8.89
N LEU A 112 -1.38 -8.17 8.55
CA LEU A 112 0.05 -8.01 8.31
C LEU A 112 0.31 -7.13 7.07
N ASN A 113 -0.43 -7.31 5.98
CA ASN A 113 -0.32 -6.45 4.79
C ASN A 113 -0.78 -5.01 5.06
N LEU A 114 -1.83 -4.81 5.87
CA LEU A 114 -2.25 -3.46 6.29
C LEU A 114 -1.13 -2.77 7.07
N ALA A 115 -0.51 -3.48 8.02
CA ALA A 115 0.64 -2.96 8.74
C ALA A 115 1.80 -2.61 7.78
N ALA A 116 2.04 -3.43 6.76
CA ALA A 116 3.07 -3.16 5.76
C ALA A 116 2.76 -1.93 4.90
N VAL A 117 1.50 -1.75 4.49
CA VAL A 117 1.04 -0.56 3.75
C VAL A 117 1.21 0.70 4.61
N VAL A 118 0.78 0.67 5.87
CA VAL A 118 0.92 1.79 6.80
C VAL A 118 2.40 2.12 7.02
N LEU A 119 3.23 1.11 7.29
CA LEU A 119 4.66 1.29 7.51
C LEU A 119 5.37 1.80 6.26
N GLY A 120 5.08 1.23 5.09
CA GLY A 120 5.64 1.68 3.81
C GLY A 120 5.31 3.14 3.51
N VAL A 121 4.06 3.56 3.73
CA VAL A 121 3.65 4.96 3.60
C VAL A 121 4.40 5.84 4.59
N ALA A 122 4.46 5.45 5.86
CA ALA A 122 5.17 6.21 6.90
C ALA A 122 6.67 6.36 6.58
N LEU A 123 7.34 5.28 6.18
CA LEU A 123 8.74 5.27 5.76
C LEU A 123 8.97 6.19 4.56
N GLY A 124 8.13 6.06 3.52
CA GLY A 124 8.28 6.88 2.32
C GLY A 124 8.07 8.37 2.59
N LEU A 125 7.11 8.73 3.46
CA LEU A 125 6.92 10.11 3.91
C LEU A 125 8.08 10.61 4.77
N THR A 126 8.64 9.75 5.63
CA THR A 126 9.80 10.07 6.47
C THR A 126 11.02 10.37 5.62
N VAL A 127 11.30 9.56 4.61
CA VAL A 127 12.38 9.80 3.63
C VAL A 127 12.15 11.11 2.88
N ASN A 128 10.92 11.39 2.44
CA ASN A 128 10.61 12.66 1.78
C ASN A 128 10.84 13.87 2.70
N ALA A 129 10.45 13.76 3.98
CA ALA A 129 10.67 14.79 4.98
C ALA A 129 12.17 15.00 5.25
N ALA A 130 12.96 13.93 5.38
CA ALA A 130 14.41 14.00 5.55
C ALA A 130 15.09 14.68 4.34
N ILE A 131 14.71 14.32 3.11
CA ILE A 131 15.22 14.96 1.88
C ILE A 131 14.86 16.45 1.85
N ALA A 132 13.64 16.82 2.24
CA ALA A 132 13.21 18.21 2.29
C ALA A 132 13.98 19.01 3.34
N ALA A 133 14.18 18.45 4.53
CA ALA A 133 14.98 19.04 5.60
C ALA A 133 16.43 19.23 5.16
N TRP A 134 17.05 18.19 4.60
CA TRP A 134 18.42 18.26 4.09
C TRP A 134 18.59 19.38 3.06
N ARG A 135 17.69 19.48 2.06
CA ARG A 135 17.73 20.56 1.07
C ARG A 135 17.64 21.96 1.68
N LYS A 136 16.83 22.12 2.73
CA LYS A 136 16.71 23.39 3.45
C LYS A 136 18.02 23.74 4.18
N PHE A 137 18.69 22.76 4.79
CA PHE A 137 19.95 22.96 5.51
C PHE A 137 21.17 23.09 4.58
N SER A 138 21.21 22.38 3.46
CA SER A 138 22.34 22.35 2.52
C SER A 138 22.42 23.53 1.53
N GLY A 139 21.59 24.56 1.67
CA GLY A 139 21.86 25.84 1.01
C GLY A 139 20.89 26.32 -0.07
N ASP A 140 19.58 26.33 0.21
CA ASP A 140 18.71 27.43 -0.29
C ASP A 140 18.94 28.75 0.51
N GLN A 141 20.10 28.87 1.17
CA GLN A 141 20.63 30.08 1.83
C GLN A 141 21.63 30.84 0.92
N LEU A 142 21.76 30.47 -0.36
CA LEU A 142 22.64 31.13 -1.35
C LEU A 142 21.88 31.76 -2.53
N LYS A 143 20.64 32.21 -2.31
CA LYS A 143 19.96 33.16 -3.19
C LYS A 143 19.23 34.22 -2.40
#